data_AF-A0A6J4ZR44-F1
#
_entry.id   AF-A0A6J4ZR44-F1
#
_cell.length_a   1.000
_cell.length_b   1.000
_cell.length_c   1.000
_cell.angle_alpha   90.00
_cell.angle_beta   90.00
_cell.angle_gamma   90.00
#
_symmetry.space_group_name_H-M   'P 1'
#
loop_
_entity.id
_entity.type
_entity.pdbx_description
1 polymer ?
#
loop_
_entity_poly.entity_id
_entity_poly.type
_entity_poly.pdbx_seq_one_letter_code
_entity_poly.pdbx_strand_id
1 'polypeptide(L)'
;MTPYAVFRVGRPPRRPLRSRAAGVLLLTCALALPGAAAAVAAGTPDVTVTAVSPARCMRILLQQQDDRLTLQSDYDATTQTVIPERSAGILSKEFRRVYDMLEENRRLDGRFDARMAILSHELLGPLLPSLRKAPCVIFEIQPTSMHFALDLLPVDGTPLFVQKPVAFRFAAAAGTPEGNAAPESRLSPAAPAAAAAAGARPRAAAFGPEARGLILRDPETDPDDGAGDVRRLYPGSTFQLTTTATPDMFARSRYDFLLISGEGVVSPTWGRPEKDENDAIGLGEDDMYPKDLQGAAFDLVYFDASQLGMSKAFVDAARRCGAHHYLAPIISNESGNSSTLMLRYFFGGTRQGEAPMEALYRARKRIYQEFEGKVNRTEQIYYAYPFRLYLL
;
A
#
# COMPACT_ATOMS: atom_id res chain seq x y z
N MET A 1 -46.40 -5.45 -44.27
CA MET A 1 -46.40 -4.90 -42.90
C MET A 1 -46.34 -6.05 -41.92
N THR A 2 -45.14 -6.32 -41.39
CA THR A 2 -44.90 -7.20 -40.23
C THR A 2 -43.50 -6.86 -39.71
N PRO A 3 -43.32 -6.49 -38.43
CA PRO A 3 -42.01 -6.10 -37.91
C PRO A 3 -41.22 -7.31 -37.42
N TYR A 4 -39.91 -7.30 -37.67
CA TYR A 4 -38.96 -8.23 -37.07
C TYR A 4 -38.67 -7.82 -35.62
N ALA A 5 -38.85 -8.75 -34.69
CA ALA A 5 -38.43 -8.62 -33.30
C ALA A 5 -36.94 -8.89 -33.17
N VAL A 6 -36.21 -7.95 -32.55
CA VAL A 6 -34.80 -8.11 -32.17
C VAL A 6 -34.75 -8.85 -30.83
N PHE A 7 -34.28 -10.10 -30.83
CA PHE A 7 -33.94 -10.82 -29.60
C PHE A 7 -32.62 -10.27 -29.04
N ARG A 8 -32.68 -9.66 -27.85
CA ARG A 8 -31.50 -9.43 -27.00
C ARG A 8 -31.05 -10.78 -26.45
N VAL A 9 -29.89 -11.24 -26.89
CA VAL A 9 -29.19 -12.37 -26.26
C VAL A 9 -28.65 -11.88 -24.92
N GLY A 10 -29.24 -12.35 -23.82
CA GLY A 10 -28.73 -12.14 -22.47
C GLY A 10 -27.34 -12.76 -22.34
N ARG A 11 -26.41 -12.05 -21.69
CA ARG A 11 -25.11 -12.62 -21.28
C ARG A 11 -25.38 -13.80 -20.34
N PRO A 12 -24.66 -14.93 -20.50
CA PRO A 12 -24.78 -16.04 -19.56
C PRO A 12 -24.22 -15.64 -18.19
N PRO A 13 -24.76 -16.20 -17.08
CA PRO A 13 -24.22 -15.96 -15.75
C PRO A 13 -22.77 -16.45 -15.67
N ARG A 14 -21.87 -15.59 -15.19
CA ARG A 14 -20.48 -15.96 -14.92
C ARG A 14 -20.49 -16.92 -13.72
N ARG A 15 -19.88 -18.09 -13.90
CA ARG A 15 -19.61 -19.01 -12.78
C ARG A 15 -18.60 -18.35 -11.84
N PRO A 16 -18.78 -18.44 -10.51
CA PRO A 16 -17.78 -17.97 -9.58
C PRO A 16 -16.46 -18.70 -9.84
N LEU A 17 -15.38 -17.93 -9.98
CA LEU A 17 -14.02 -18.45 -10.02
C LEU A 17 -13.76 -19.11 -8.67
N ARG A 18 -13.87 -20.44 -8.62
CA ARG A 18 -13.42 -21.23 -7.47
C ARG A 18 -11.92 -21.03 -7.32
N SER A 19 -11.53 -20.08 -6.47
CA SER A 19 -10.25 -20.11 -5.79
C SER A 19 -10.16 -21.45 -5.07
N ARG A 20 -9.23 -22.31 -5.50
CA ARG A 20 -8.86 -23.49 -4.72
C ARG A 20 -8.09 -22.97 -3.50
N ALA A 21 -8.81 -22.61 -2.45
CA ALA A 21 -8.26 -22.55 -1.12
C ALA A 21 -7.65 -23.93 -0.82
N ALA A 22 -6.34 -23.99 -0.68
CA ALA A 22 -5.67 -25.15 -0.14
C ALA A 22 -6.18 -25.30 1.31
N GLY A 23 -6.99 -26.33 1.55
CA GLY A 23 -7.59 -26.60 2.84
C GLY A 23 -6.50 -26.85 3.88
N VAL A 24 -6.30 -25.88 4.77
CA VAL A 24 -5.67 -26.11 6.06
C VAL A 24 -6.79 -26.52 7.01
N LEU A 25 -6.70 -27.76 7.49
CA LEU A 25 -7.64 -28.35 8.42
C LEU A 25 -7.55 -27.59 9.76
N LEU A 26 -8.55 -26.74 10.05
CA LEU A 26 -8.70 -26.10 11.35
C LEU A 26 -9.22 -27.14 12.35
N LEU A 27 -8.35 -27.56 13.27
CA LEU A 27 -8.73 -28.35 14.44
C LEU A 27 -9.38 -27.39 15.45
N THR A 28 -10.70 -27.43 15.56
CA THR A 28 -11.47 -26.69 16.56
C THR A 28 -11.26 -27.31 17.95
N CYS A 29 -10.40 -26.71 18.77
CA CYS A 29 -10.43 -26.92 20.21
C CYS A 29 -11.23 -25.78 20.86
N ALA A 30 -12.50 -26.06 21.12
CA ALA A 30 -13.33 -25.26 22.01
C ALA A 30 -12.88 -25.49 23.46
N LEU A 31 -12.26 -24.49 24.07
CA LEU A 31 -12.18 -24.37 25.52
C LEU A 31 -12.82 -23.05 25.93
N ALA A 32 -14.04 -23.17 26.45
CA ALA A 32 -14.74 -22.12 27.15
C ALA A 32 -14.03 -21.82 28.47
N LEU A 33 -13.73 -20.55 28.74
CA LEU A 33 -13.50 -20.04 30.10
C LEU A 33 -14.23 -18.70 30.28
N PRO A 34 -14.80 -18.44 31.48
CA PRO A 34 -15.76 -17.38 31.69
C PRO A 34 -15.11 -16.05 32.14
N GLY A 35 -15.76 -14.96 31.75
CA GLY A 35 -15.92 -13.69 32.46
C GLY A 35 -14.79 -13.12 33.32
N ALA A 36 -14.18 -12.04 32.86
CA ALA A 36 -13.82 -10.90 33.71
C ALA A 36 -13.66 -9.64 32.84
N ALA A 37 -14.69 -8.78 32.84
CA ALA A 37 -14.56 -7.40 32.41
C ALA A 37 -13.72 -6.66 33.46
N ALA A 38 -12.47 -6.34 33.15
CA ALA A 38 -11.65 -5.43 33.93
C ALA A 38 -11.28 -4.24 33.04
N ALA A 39 -11.94 -3.11 33.30
CA ALA A 39 -11.57 -1.82 32.78
C ALA A 39 -10.18 -1.45 33.30
N VAL A 40 -9.17 -1.47 32.43
CA VAL A 40 -7.85 -0.94 32.73
C VAL A 40 -7.79 0.49 32.21
N ALA A 41 -8.10 1.44 33.08
CA ALA A 41 -7.70 2.83 32.91
C ALA A 41 -6.19 2.92 33.15
N ALA A 42 -5.40 2.80 32.08
CA ALA A 42 -3.97 3.12 32.12
C ALA A 42 -3.76 4.51 31.51
N GLY A 43 -3.52 5.49 32.38
CA GLY A 43 -2.94 6.77 31.99
C GLY A 43 -1.58 6.50 31.36
N THR A 44 -1.49 6.72 30.05
CA THR A 44 -0.22 6.70 29.32
C THR A 44 0.39 8.10 29.42
N PRO A 45 1.70 8.22 29.68
CA PRO A 45 2.37 9.50 29.61
C PRO A 45 2.29 10.01 28.17
N ASP A 46 2.02 11.31 28.05
CA ASP A 46 1.92 12.06 26.81
C ASP A 46 3.29 12.04 26.09
N VAL A 47 3.57 10.96 25.36
CA VAL A 47 4.70 10.87 24.46
C VAL A 47 4.33 11.73 23.27
N THR A 48 4.83 12.96 23.26
CA THR A 48 4.84 13.82 22.09
C THR A 48 5.59 13.11 20.97
N VAL A 49 4.85 12.36 20.14
CA VAL A 49 5.37 11.73 18.94
C VAL A 49 5.78 12.86 18.01
N THR A 50 7.07 13.15 17.99
CA THR A 50 7.63 14.13 17.05
C THR A 50 7.51 13.51 15.66
N ALA A 51 6.52 13.95 14.89
CA ALA A 51 6.32 13.49 13.51
C ALA A 51 7.64 13.64 12.73
N VAL A 52 8.11 12.54 12.14
CA VAL A 52 9.30 12.58 11.28
C VAL A 52 8.93 13.34 10.02
N SER A 53 9.51 14.53 9.85
CA SER A 53 9.33 15.29 8.62
C SER A 53 9.96 14.52 7.45
N PRO A 54 9.24 14.34 6.31
CA PRO A 54 9.81 13.72 5.10
C PRO A 54 11.10 14.38 4.62
N ALA A 55 11.34 15.65 4.97
CA ALA A 55 12.56 16.38 4.65
C ALA A 55 13.82 15.82 5.36
N ARG A 56 13.65 14.96 6.37
CA ARG A 56 14.74 14.30 7.11
C ARG A 56 14.92 12.84 6.68
N CYS A 57 14.14 12.33 5.73
CA CYS A 57 14.33 10.97 5.22
C CYS A 57 15.51 10.90 4.25
N MET A 58 16.22 9.78 4.28
CA MET A 58 17.13 9.44 3.19
C MET A 58 16.33 9.14 1.94
N ARG A 59 16.61 9.86 0.85
CA ARG A 59 15.98 9.62 -0.45
C ARG A 59 16.90 8.73 -1.26
N ILE A 60 16.37 7.65 -1.83
CA ILE A 60 17.12 6.74 -2.70
C ILE A 60 16.39 6.68 -4.03
N LEU A 61 16.96 7.32 -5.03
CA LEU A 61 16.46 7.36 -6.40
C LEU A 61 16.97 6.16 -7.19
N LEU A 62 16.06 5.32 -7.66
CA LEU A 62 16.30 4.20 -8.54
C LEU A 62 16.02 4.62 -9.97
N GLN A 63 17.07 4.76 -10.75
CA GLN A 63 17.00 5.04 -12.17
C GLN A 63 17.44 3.81 -12.96
N GLN A 64 16.57 3.32 -13.82
CA GLN A 64 16.95 2.40 -14.87
C GLN A 64 17.12 3.19 -16.17
N GLN A 65 18.28 3.04 -16.79
CA GLN A 65 18.57 3.52 -18.13
C GLN A 65 19.14 2.35 -18.92
N ASP A 66 18.48 2.00 -20.02
CA ASP A 66 18.74 0.78 -20.77
C ASP A 66 18.71 -0.47 -19.86
N ASP A 67 19.78 -1.26 -19.84
CA ASP A 67 19.95 -2.41 -18.95
C ASP A 67 20.82 -2.10 -17.71
N ARG A 68 21.00 -0.82 -17.36
CA ARG A 68 21.74 -0.41 -16.16
C ARG A 68 20.81 0.19 -15.12
N LEU A 69 20.96 -0.28 -13.88
CA LEU A 69 20.32 0.29 -12.71
C LEU A 69 21.32 1.21 -12.01
N THR A 70 20.86 2.33 -11.47
CA THR A 70 21.65 3.23 -10.62
C THR A 70 20.80 3.62 -9.42
N LEU A 71 21.41 3.57 -8.23
CA LEU A 71 20.80 4.03 -6.99
C LEU A 71 21.57 5.27 -6.54
N GLN A 72 20.90 6.42 -6.56
CA GLN A 72 21.47 7.66 -6.04
C GLN A 72 20.80 7.98 -4.71
N SER A 73 21.56 8.01 -3.63
CA SER A 73 21.07 8.43 -2.33
C SER A 73 21.40 9.88 -2.04
N ASP A 74 20.47 10.59 -1.42
CA ASP A 74 20.67 11.93 -0.86
C ASP A 74 20.26 11.94 0.62
N TYR A 75 21.22 12.23 1.50
CA TYR A 75 21.02 12.33 2.95
C TYR A 75 22.15 13.12 3.62
N ASP A 76 21.83 14.02 4.56
CA ASP A 76 22.80 14.85 5.31
C ASP A 76 23.88 15.50 4.42
N ALA A 77 23.44 16.16 3.33
CA ALA A 77 24.30 16.80 2.31
C ALA A 77 25.32 15.86 1.63
N THR A 78 25.15 14.55 1.79
CA THR A 78 25.98 13.52 1.17
C THR A 78 25.19 12.83 0.07
N THR A 79 25.67 12.96 -1.16
CA THR A 79 25.18 12.16 -2.28
C THR A 79 26.08 10.95 -2.48
N GLN A 80 25.49 9.76 -2.58
CA GLN A 80 26.20 8.53 -2.92
C GLN A 80 25.53 7.88 -4.11
N THR A 81 26.33 7.32 -5.01
CA THR A 81 25.82 6.61 -6.18
C THR A 81 26.30 5.17 -6.13
N VAL A 82 25.36 4.24 -6.27
CA VAL A 82 25.61 2.81 -6.37
C VAL A 82 25.21 2.37 -7.76
N ILE A 83 26.14 1.72 -8.44
CA ILE A 83 25.91 1.07 -9.73
C ILE A 83 26.10 -0.43 -9.47
N PRO A 84 25.01 -1.20 -9.41
CA PRO A 84 25.08 -2.64 -9.22
C PRO A 84 25.92 -3.30 -10.32
N GLU A 85 26.62 -4.38 -9.97
CA GLU A 85 27.41 -5.14 -10.94
C GLU A 85 26.51 -5.86 -11.94
N ARG A 86 25.34 -6.34 -11.48
CA ARG A 86 24.37 -7.03 -12.33
C ARG A 86 23.51 -6.05 -13.08
N SER A 87 23.12 -6.45 -14.29
CA SER A 87 22.24 -5.65 -15.14
C SER A 87 20.83 -5.53 -14.54
N ALA A 88 20.09 -4.49 -14.95
CA ALA A 88 18.74 -4.24 -14.48
C ALA A 88 17.81 -5.43 -14.78
N GLY A 89 17.96 -6.07 -15.94
CA GLY A 89 17.21 -7.27 -16.30
C GLY A 89 17.53 -8.48 -15.42
N ILE A 90 18.78 -8.64 -14.98
CA ILE A 90 19.14 -9.71 -14.03
C ILE A 90 18.55 -9.43 -12.65
N LEU A 91 18.70 -8.20 -12.14
CA LEU A 91 18.15 -7.80 -10.85
C LEU A 91 16.62 -7.94 -10.82
N SER A 92 15.95 -7.56 -11.91
CA SER A 92 14.51 -7.75 -12.06
C SER A 92 14.10 -9.22 -11.99
N LYS A 93 14.83 -10.13 -12.63
CA LYS A 93 14.60 -11.58 -12.51
C LYS A 93 14.81 -12.10 -11.09
N GLU A 94 15.77 -11.53 -10.36
CA GLU A 94 16.07 -11.91 -8.99
C GLU A 94 14.97 -11.46 -8.02
N PHE A 95 14.47 -10.22 -8.15
CA PHE A 95 13.31 -9.77 -7.40
C PHE A 95 12.03 -10.52 -7.81
N ARG A 96 11.87 -10.89 -9.08
CA ARG A 96 10.76 -11.76 -9.51
C ARG A 96 10.75 -13.08 -8.74
N ARG A 97 11.91 -13.72 -8.59
CA ARG A 97 12.04 -14.94 -7.78
C ARG A 97 11.69 -14.72 -6.32
N VAL A 98 12.07 -13.57 -5.74
CA VAL A 98 11.68 -13.20 -4.36
C VAL A 98 10.15 -13.12 -4.25
N TYR A 99 9.49 -12.45 -5.20
CA TYR A 99 8.03 -12.37 -5.24
C TYR A 99 7.38 -13.74 -5.39
N ASP A 100 7.85 -14.57 -6.33
CA ASP A 100 7.31 -15.92 -6.53
C ASP A 100 7.41 -16.75 -5.24
N MET A 101 8.52 -16.64 -4.49
CA MET A 101 8.70 -17.32 -3.21
C MET A 101 7.72 -16.82 -2.12
N LEU A 102 7.42 -15.52 -2.10
CA LEU A 102 6.47 -14.91 -1.16
C LEU A 102 5.02 -15.27 -1.51
N GLU A 103 4.65 -15.19 -2.78
CA GLU A 103 3.31 -15.50 -3.29
C GLU A 103 2.95 -16.98 -3.14
N GLU A 104 3.89 -17.87 -3.46
CA GLU A 104 3.66 -19.30 -3.33
C GLU A 104 3.73 -19.77 -1.86
N ASN A 105 4.04 -18.87 -0.92
CA ASN A 105 4.21 -19.13 0.51
C ASN A 105 5.06 -20.39 0.78
N ARG A 106 6.11 -20.57 -0.03
CA ARG A 106 7.03 -21.71 0.10
C ARG A 106 7.99 -21.40 1.24
N ARG A 107 8.30 -22.41 2.06
CA ARG A 107 9.26 -22.30 3.18
C ARG A 107 10.46 -21.43 2.78
N LEU A 108 10.58 -20.23 3.37
CA LEU A 108 11.76 -19.38 3.21
C LEU A 108 12.93 -20.09 3.87
N ASP A 109 13.83 -20.61 3.05
CA ASP A 109 15.01 -21.36 3.48
C ASP A 109 16.28 -20.50 3.37
N GLY A 110 17.44 -21.10 3.65
CA GLY A 110 18.71 -20.41 3.52
C GLY A 110 19.02 -19.88 2.12
N ARG A 111 18.35 -20.37 1.05
CA ARG A 111 18.53 -19.84 -0.31
C ARG A 111 17.81 -18.51 -0.48
N PHE A 112 16.64 -18.35 0.15
CA PHE A 112 15.97 -17.05 0.24
C PHE A 112 16.89 -16.04 0.93
N ASP A 113 17.48 -16.43 2.06
CA ASP A 113 18.35 -15.54 2.86
C ASP A 113 19.62 -15.15 2.14
N ALA A 114 20.29 -16.12 1.52
CA ALA A 114 21.45 -15.85 0.69
C ALA A 114 21.11 -14.88 -0.45
N ARG A 115 19.96 -15.07 -1.12
CA ARG A 115 19.50 -14.18 -2.20
C ARG A 115 19.24 -12.77 -1.70
N MET A 116 18.52 -12.63 -0.60
CA MET A 116 18.20 -11.34 0.02
C MET A 116 19.46 -10.63 0.53
N ALA A 117 20.41 -11.36 1.11
CA ALA A 117 21.69 -10.83 1.57
C ALA A 117 22.56 -10.34 0.39
N ILE A 118 22.62 -11.10 -0.70
CA ILE A 118 23.35 -10.69 -1.92
C ILE A 118 22.72 -9.43 -2.52
N LEU A 119 21.39 -9.41 -2.68
CA LEU A 119 20.68 -8.23 -3.19
C LEU A 119 20.89 -7.02 -2.28
N SER A 120 20.84 -7.20 -0.96
CA SER A 120 21.06 -6.10 -0.02
C SER A 120 22.50 -5.58 -0.06
N HIS A 121 23.49 -6.47 -0.08
CA HIS A 121 24.89 -6.09 -0.17
C HIS A 121 25.17 -5.31 -1.47
N GLU A 122 24.65 -5.78 -2.60
CA GLU A 122 24.86 -5.13 -3.90
C GLU A 122 24.16 -3.77 -4.01
N LEU A 123 22.91 -3.66 -3.54
CA LEU A 123 22.10 -2.46 -3.71
C LEU A 123 22.28 -1.44 -2.59
N LEU A 124 22.35 -1.91 -1.34
CA LEU A 124 22.35 -1.07 -0.14
C LEU A 124 23.70 -1.06 0.59
N GLY A 125 24.62 -1.98 0.27
CA GLY A 125 25.92 -2.12 0.94
C GLY A 125 26.70 -0.80 1.06
N PRO A 126 26.94 -0.08 -0.05
CA PRO A 126 27.62 1.22 0.00
C PRO A 126 26.84 2.29 0.78
N LEU A 127 25.51 2.16 0.83
CA LEU A 127 24.59 3.10 1.48
C LEU A 127 24.41 2.84 2.98
N LEU A 128 24.88 1.70 3.51
CA LEU A 128 24.67 1.28 4.91
C LEU A 128 25.04 2.34 5.96
N PRO A 129 26.16 3.07 5.86
CA PRO A 129 26.50 4.09 6.85
C PRO A 129 25.46 5.20 6.97
N SER A 130 24.91 5.65 5.85
CA SER A 130 23.86 6.69 5.80
C SER A 130 22.50 6.11 6.18
N LEU A 131 22.17 4.92 5.66
CA LEU A 131 20.94 4.19 5.98
C LEU A 131 20.77 3.97 7.47
N ARG A 132 21.83 3.61 8.20
CA ARG A 132 21.77 3.41 9.66
C ARG A 132 21.38 4.68 10.41
N LYS A 133 21.87 5.84 9.98
CA LYS A 133 21.61 7.15 10.61
C LYS A 133 20.25 7.72 10.24
N ALA A 134 19.78 7.44 9.02
CA ALA A 134 18.53 8.01 8.52
C ALA A 134 17.33 7.61 9.39
N PRO A 135 16.46 8.56 9.80
CA PRO A 135 15.27 8.24 10.59
C PRO A 135 14.21 7.50 9.77
N CYS A 136 14.20 7.68 8.45
CA CYS A 136 13.27 7.09 7.49
C CYS A 136 13.90 7.01 6.11
N VAL A 137 13.31 6.21 5.22
CA VAL A 137 13.77 6.01 3.83
C VAL A 137 12.62 6.23 2.86
N ILE A 138 12.87 7.01 1.81
CA ILE A 138 11.94 7.17 0.68
C ILE A 138 12.64 6.64 -0.58
N PHE A 139 12.09 5.57 -1.15
CA PHE A 139 12.53 5.05 -2.44
C PHE A 139 11.79 5.77 -3.57
N GLU A 140 12.53 6.47 -4.42
CA GLU A 140 12.01 7.06 -5.65
C GLU A 140 12.24 6.09 -6.80
N ILE A 141 11.17 5.47 -7.29
CA ILE A 141 11.24 4.37 -8.25
C ILE A 141 10.63 4.74 -9.60
N GLN A 142 11.06 4.05 -10.64
CA GLN A 142 10.34 4.02 -11.91
C GLN A 142 9.25 2.92 -11.88
N PRO A 143 8.21 3.01 -12.72
CA PRO A 143 7.17 1.97 -12.80
C PRO A 143 7.72 0.56 -13.06
N THR A 144 8.79 0.44 -13.85
CA THR A 144 9.47 -0.84 -14.13
C THR A 144 10.05 -1.50 -12.87
N SER A 145 10.34 -0.74 -11.82
CA SER A 145 10.92 -1.22 -10.56
C SER A 145 9.88 -1.40 -9.44
N MET A 146 8.57 -1.28 -9.73
CA MET A 146 7.52 -1.51 -8.72
C MET A 146 7.64 -2.89 -8.06
N HIS A 147 8.11 -3.90 -8.79
CA HIS A 147 8.27 -5.25 -8.26
C HIS A 147 9.56 -5.45 -7.45
N PHE A 148 10.28 -4.39 -7.10
CA PHE A 148 11.46 -4.54 -6.26
C PHE A 148 11.04 -4.48 -4.79
N ALA A 149 11.25 -5.57 -4.05
CA ALA A 149 10.97 -5.66 -2.62
C ALA A 149 12.08 -4.96 -1.79
N LEU A 150 12.34 -3.68 -2.07
CA LEU A 150 13.49 -2.94 -1.51
C LEU A 150 13.46 -2.84 0.02
N ASP A 151 12.26 -2.70 0.58
CA ASP A 151 12.03 -2.60 2.02
C ASP A 151 12.09 -3.96 2.74
N LEU A 152 12.13 -5.07 1.99
CA LEU A 152 12.41 -6.41 2.52
C LEU A 152 13.91 -6.71 2.61
N LEU A 153 14.75 -5.95 1.91
CA LEU A 153 16.20 -6.16 1.92
C LEU A 153 16.75 -6.04 3.35
N PRO A 154 17.57 -7.01 3.82
CA PRO A 154 18.07 -6.99 5.17
C PRO A 154 19.16 -5.93 5.36
N VAL A 155 19.02 -5.08 6.37
CA VAL A 155 20.08 -4.21 6.89
C VAL A 155 20.47 -4.78 8.25
N ASP A 156 21.75 -5.10 8.44
CA ASP A 156 22.25 -5.73 9.67
C ASP A 156 21.47 -7.01 10.06
N GLY A 157 21.15 -7.85 9.06
CA GLY A 157 20.47 -9.13 9.23
C GLY A 157 18.96 -9.06 9.42
N THR A 158 18.39 -7.86 9.54
CA THR A 158 16.94 -7.65 9.77
C THR A 158 16.30 -6.96 8.56
N PRO A 159 15.07 -7.29 8.12
CA PRO A 159 14.41 -6.55 7.04
C PRO A 159 14.31 -5.04 7.33
N LEU A 160 14.49 -4.20 6.31
CA LEU A 160 14.46 -2.74 6.48
C LEU A 160 13.11 -2.24 7.03
N PHE A 161 12.00 -2.83 6.59
CA PHE A 161 10.65 -2.40 6.94
C PHE A 161 10.28 -2.53 8.43
N VAL A 162 10.99 -3.35 9.21
CA VAL A 162 10.80 -3.47 10.66
C VAL A 162 11.79 -2.65 11.47
N GLN A 163 12.77 -2.04 10.80
CA GLN A 163 13.79 -1.21 11.44
C GLN A 163 13.40 0.27 11.44
N LYS A 164 12.86 0.77 10.33
CA LYS A 164 12.46 2.18 10.21
C LYS A 164 11.30 2.40 9.24
N PRO A 165 10.66 3.58 9.31
CA PRO A 165 9.68 4.03 8.33
C PRO A 165 10.22 4.06 6.90
N VAL A 166 9.47 3.41 5.99
CA VAL A 166 9.79 3.34 4.55
C VAL A 166 8.56 3.70 3.73
N ALA A 167 8.76 4.50 2.69
CA ALA A 167 7.74 4.78 1.68
C ALA A 167 8.33 4.80 0.26
N PHE A 168 7.45 4.80 -0.73
CA PHE A 168 7.80 4.82 -2.15
C PHE A 168 7.20 6.06 -2.82
N ARG A 169 7.87 6.61 -3.82
CA ARG A 169 7.36 7.67 -4.70
C ARG A 169 7.75 7.33 -6.12
N PHE A 170 6.95 7.70 -7.11
CA PHE A 170 7.43 7.65 -8.49
C PHE A 170 8.40 8.79 -8.76
N ALA A 171 9.57 8.47 -9.31
CA ALA A 171 10.51 9.47 -9.76
C ALA A 171 9.84 10.41 -10.77
N ALA A 172 10.11 11.71 -10.66
CA ALA A 172 9.64 12.68 -11.65
C ALA A 172 10.20 12.31 -13.02
N ALA A 173 9.40 12.46 -14.08
CA ALA A 173 9.90 12.31 -15.44
C ALA A 173 11.04 13.32 -15.63
N ALA A 174 12.19 12.84 -16.11
CA ALA A 174 13.35 13.69 -16.41
C ALA A 174 12.89 14.83 -17.35
N GLY A 175 12.88 16.07 -16.85
CA GLY A 175 12.45 17.24 -17.61
C GLY A 175 11.30 18.06 -17.01
N THR A 176 10.73 17.68 -15.87
CA THR A 176 9.77 18.54 -15.14
C THR A 176 10.47 19.15 -13.92
N PRO A 177 10.80 20.45 -13.91
CA PRO A 177 11.34 21.10 -12.73
C PRO A 177 10.30 21.06 -11.61
N GLU A 178 10.66 20.51 -10.44
CA GLU A 178 9.98 20.83 -9.18
C GLU A 178 10.03 22.36 -9.02
N GLY A 179 8.87 22.98 -8.81
CA GLY A 179 8.68 24.43 -8.86
C GLY A 179 9.58 25.17 -7.88
N ASN A 180 10.62 25.80 -8.39
CA ASN A 180 11.28 26.92 -7.75
C ASN A 180 10.55 28.20 -8.15
N ALA A 181 10.21 28.98 -7.13
CA ALA A 181 9.61 30.30 -7.23
C ALA A 181 10.33 31.16 -8.28
N ALA A 182 9.57 31.65 -9.27
CA ALA A 182 10.01 32.72 -10.15
C ALA A 182 9.32 34.03 -9.70
N PRO A 183 10.06 35.16 -9.73
CA PRO A 183 9.64 36.42 -9.14
C PRO A 183 8.64 37.18 -10.02
N GLU A 184 7.94 38.10 -9.36
CA GLU A 184 6.93 39.01 -9.93
C GLU A 184 7.35 39.65 -11.26
N SER A 185 6.44 39.60 -12.24
CA SER A 185 6.35 40.62 -13.28
C SER A 185 4.87 40.86 -13.63
N ARG A 186 4.51 42.15 -13.62
CA ARG A 186 3.15 42.70 -13.66
C ARG A 186 2.62 42.82 -15.11
N LEU A 187 1.28 42.90 -15.19
CA LEU A 187 0.41 43.49 -16.23
C LEU A 187 -0.36 42.54 -17.19
N SER A 188 -1.49 42.01 -16.67
CA SER A 188 -2.91 42.11 -17.13
C SER A 188 -3.37 41.79 -18.58
N PRO A 189 -4.70 41.56 -18.85
CA PRO A 189 -5.75 40.89 -18.05
C PRO A 189 -6.72 39.96 -18.86
N ALA A 190 -7.60 39.26 -18.10
CA ALA A 190 -8.99 38.84 -18.41
C ALA A 190 -9.31 37.45 -19.03
N ALA A 191 -9.61 36.49 -18.13
CA ALA A 191 -10.75 35.55 -18.23
C ALA A 191 -11.13 35.06 -16.81
N PRO A 192 -12.42 34.84 -16.48
CA PRO A 192 -12.88 34.83 -15.09
C PRO A 192 -12.54 33.53 -14.36
N ALA A 193 -11.59 33.62 -13.43
CA ALA A 193 -11.37 32.64 -12.38
C ALA A 193 -12.44 32.82 -11.29
N ALA A 194 -13.54 32.08 -11.39
CA ALA A 194 -14.55 31.97 -10.35
C ALA A 194 -15.01 30.51 -10.21
N ALA A 195 -14.09 29.62 -9.83
CA ALA A 195 -14.41 28.26 -9.37
C ALA A 195 -13.27 27.55 -8.60
N ALA A 196 -12.04 28.08 -8.55
CA ALA A 196 -10.87 27.34 -8.04
C ALA A 196 -10.30 27.87 -6.69
N ALA A 197 -11.07 28.63 -5.92
CA ALA A 197 -10.62 29.20 -4.63
C ALA A 197 -11.54 28.84 -3.46
N ALA A 198 -12.08 27.62 -3.44
CA ALA A 198 -12.80 27.09 -2.28
C ALA A 198 -12.06 25.85 -1.75
N GLY A 199 -11.24 26.08 -0.72
CA GLY A 199 -10.85 25.03 0.21
C GLY A 199 -9.66 24.16 -0.20
N ALA A 200 -8.50 24.74 -0.49
CA ALA A 200 -7.25 24.01 -0.28
C ALA A 200 -7.12 23.79 1.24
N ARG A 201 -7.59 22.63 1.73
CA ARG A 201 -7.36 22.21 3.11
C ARG A 201 -5.85 22.19 3.35
N PRO A 202 -5.36 22.74 4.48
CA PRO A 202 -3.96 22.63 4.81
C PRO A 202 -3.58 21.15 4.87
N ARG A 203 -2.43 20.85 4.25
CA ARG A 203 -1.72 19.56 4.22
C ARG A 203 -1.95 18.79 5.53
N ALA A 204 -2.86 17.82 5.54
CA ALA A 204 -3.19 17.09 6.76
C ALA A 204 -1.97 16.23 7.15
N ALA A 205 -1.28 16.67 8.20
CA ALA A 205 -0.09 16.00 8.72
C ALA A 205 -0.41 14.68 9.46
N ALA A 206 -1.69 14.37 9.72
CA ALA A 206 -2.17 13.09 10.25
C ALA A 206 -3.71 13.02 10.21
N PHE A 207 -4.28 11.81 10.25
CA PHE A 207 -5.73 11.60 10.32
C PHE A 207 -6.22 11.67 11.76
N GLY A 208 -6.69 12.83 12.22
CA GLY A 208 -7.23 12.96 13.57
C GLY A 208 -8.51 12.14 13.81
N PRO A 209 -9.01 12.10 15.06
CA PRO A 209 -10.17 11.31 15.44
C PRO A 209 -11.49 11.70 14.73
N GLU A 210 -11.52 12.89 14.13
CA GLU A 210 -12.67 13.45 13.39
C GLU A 210 -12.65 13.09 11.89
N ALA A 211 -11.61 12.39 11.41
CA ALA A 211 -11.55 11.97 10.02
C ALA A 211 -12.72 11.04 9.67
N ARG A 212 -13.20 11.15 8.43
CA ARG A 212 -14.33 10.38 7.90
C ARG A 212 -13.87 9.58 6.70
N GLY A 213 -14.13 8.28 6.73
CA GLY A 213 -13.83 7.37 5.65
C GLY A 213 -15.04 6.99 4.83
N LEU A 214 -14.79 6.59 3.58
CA LEU A 214 -15.63 5.64 2.86
C LEU A 214 -15.03 4.25 3.05
N ILE A 215 -15.74 3.37 3.75
CA ILE A 215 -15.26 2.04 4.13
C ILE A 215 -16.14 0.98 3.48
N LEU A 216 -15.52 0.12 2.68
CA LEU A 216 -16.16 -1.04 2.07
C LEU A 216 -15.52 -2.31 2.62
N ARG A 217 -16.38 -3.29 2.94
CA ARG A 217 -15.98 -4.60 3.44
C ARG A 217 -16.55 -5.71 2.58
N ASP A 218 -15.69 -6.61 2.14
CA ASP A 218 -16.06 -7.94 1.70
C ASP A 218 -15.92 -8.94 2.86
N PRO A 219 -17.00 -9.58 3.33
CA PRO A 219 -16.91 -10.58 4.40
C PRO A 219 -16.06 -11.81 4.06
N GLU A 220 -15.83 -12.11 2.77
CA GLU A 220 -15.01 -13.25 2.35
C GLU A 220 -13.52 -12.96 2.48
N THR A 221 -13.08 -11.73 2.16
CA THR A 221 -11.67 -11.32 2.27
C THR A 221 -11.33 -10.65 3.60
N ASP A 222 -12.34 -10.16 4.33
CA ASP A 222 -12.25 -9.64 5.71
C ASP A 222 -13.21 -10.40 6.65
N PRO A 223 -12.92 -11.68 6.96
CA PRO A 223 -13.77 -12.49 7.84
C PRO A 223 -13.79 -11.99 9.29
N ASP A 224 -12.71 -11.35 9.75
CA ASP A 224 -12.54 -10.90 11.15
C ASP A 224 -13.04 -9.48 11.41
N ASP A 225 -13.68 -8.84 10.43
CA ASP A 225 -14.27 -7.49 10.54
C ASP A 225 -13.25 -6.39 10.87
N GLY A 226 -12.05 -6.45 10.28
CA GLY A 226 -11.03 -5.41 10.37
C GLY A 226 -11.53 -4.06 9.83
N ALA A 227 -12.30 -4.05 8.75
CA ALA A 227 -12.94 -2.84 8.25
C ALA A 227 -13.97 -2.27 9.26
N GLY A 228 -14.67 -3.15 9.99
CA GLY A 228 -15.56 -2.74 11.08
C GLY A 228 -14.81 -2.18 12.29
N ASP A 229 -13.61 -2.69 12.59
CA ASP A 229 -12.70 -2.07 13.58
C ASP A 229 -12.34 -0.63 13.18
N VAL A 230 -12.01 -0.40 11.91
CA VAL A 230 -11.71 0.96 11.41
C VAL A 230 -12.94 1.86 11.52
N ARG A 231 -14.15 1.35 11.23
CA ARG A 231 -15.40 2.11 11.45
C ARG A 231 -15.58 2.47 12.93
N ARG A 232 -15.27 1.57 13.86
CA ARG A 232 -15.32 1.85 15.32
C ARG A 232 -14.32 2.94 15.71
N LEU A 233 -13.15 2.96 15.07
CA LEU A 233 -12.15 4.02 15.25
C LEU A 233 -12.60 5.35 14.63
N TYR A 234 -13.39 5.35 13.55
CA TYR A 234 -13.85 6.57 12.88
C TYR A 234 -15.37 6.56 12.70
N PRO A 235 -16.15 6.84 13.77
CA PRO A 235 -17.60 6.64 13.77
C PRO A 235 -18.37 7.54 12.79
N GLY A 236 -17.76 8.63 12.31
CA GLY A 236 -18.31 9.50 11.26
C GLY A 236 -18.15 8.95 9.83
N SER A 237 -17.57 7.76 9.67
CA SER A 237 -17.33 7.12 8.37
C SER A 237 -18.59 6.46 7.82
N THR A 238 -18.71 6.45 6.50
CA THR A 238 -19.70 5.63 5.79
C THR A 238 -19.16 4.21 5.66
N PHE A 239 -19.98 3.21 5.98
CA PHE A 239 -19.61 1.80 5.93
C PHE A 239 -20.63 1.02 5.08
N GLN A 240 -20.15 0.22 4.13
CA GLN A 240 -20.98 -0.63 3.27
C GLN A 240 -20.31 -1.98 3.01
N LEU A 241 -21.12 -2.97 2.61
CA LEU A 241 -20.58 -4.22 2.08
C LEU A 241 -20.25 -4.05 0.60
N THR A 242 -19.20 -4.72 0.11
CA THR A 242 -18.81 -4.71 -1.31
C THR A 242 -19.95 -5.20 -2.21
N THR A 243 -20.73 -6.19 -1.76
CA THR A 243 -21.90 -6.72 -2.48
C THR A 243 -23.06 -5.74 -2.66
N THR A 244 -23.05 -4.63 -1.92
CA THR A 244 -24.06 -3.55 -2.03
C THR A 244 -23.49 -2.27 -2.64
N ALA A 245 -22.18 -2.24 -2.89
CA ALA A 245 -21.48 -1.12 -3.48
C ALA A 245 -21.68 -1.09 -5.01
N THR A 246 -21.59 0.10 -5.59
CA THR A 246 -21.62 0.27 -7.06
C THR A 246 -20.51 1.23 -7.48
N PRO A 247 -19.93 1.12 -8.67
CA PRO A 247 -18.85 2.00 -9.12
C PRO A 247 -19.18 3.50 -9.04
N ASP A 248 -20.44 3.87 -9.28
CA ASP A 248 -20.90 5.27 -9.23
C ASP A 248 -20.74 5.91 -7.84
N MET A 249 -20.65 5.12 -6.76
CA MET A 249 -20.53 5.64 -5.41
C MET A 249 -19.19 6.33 -5.14
N PHE A 250 -18.13 5.94 -5.87
CA PHE A 250 -16.79 6.53 -5.74
C PHE A 250 -16.70 7.85 -6.52
N ALA A 251 -17.48 7.97 -7.59
CA ALA A 251 -17.50 9.18 -8.38
C ALA A 251 -17.97 10.34 -7.50
N ARG A 252 -17.13 11.37 -7.37
CA ARG A 252 -17.43 12.60 -6.61
C ARG A 252 -17.57 12.40 -5.09
N SER A 253 -17.19 11.26 -4.52
CA SER A 253 -17.13 11.11 -3.06
C SER A 253 -16.12 12.10 -2.46
N ARG A 254 -16.39 12.54 -1.23
CA ARG A 254 -15.54 13.49 -0.50
C ARG A 254 -15.36 12.98 0.93
N TYR A 255 -14.28 12.23 1.14
CA TYR A 255 -13.92 11.66 2.44
C TYR A 255 -12.44 11.91 2.70
N ASP A 256 -12.01 11.85 3.95
CA ASP A 256 -10.60 12.00 4.28
C ASP A 256 -9.82 10.73 3.86
N PHE A 257 -10.46 9.55 3.91
CA PHE A 257 -9.88 8.32 3.38
C PHE A 257 -10.88 7.40 2.67
N LEU A 258 -10.36 6.57 1.77
CA LEU A 258 -11.04 5.40 1.21
C LEU A 258 -10.39 4.15 1.79
N LEU A 259 -11.18 3.23 2.31
CA LEU A 259 -10.77 1.88 2.70
C LEU A 259 -11.65 0.88 1.96
N ILE A 260 -11.04 -0.02 1.18
CA ILE A 260 -11.73 -1.18 0.63
C ILE A 260 -10.98 -2.42 1.06
N SER A 261 -11.62 -3.30 1.82
CA SER A 261 -11.20 -4.69 1.94
C SER A 261 -12.04 -5.55 1.01
N GLY A 262 -11.40 -6.20 0.04
CA GLY A 262 -12.06 -6.91 -1.05
C GLY A 262 -11.11 -7.69 -1.94
N GLU A 263 -11.67 -8.42 -2.91
CA GLU A 263 -10.88 -9.16 -3.89
C GLU A 263 -10.19 -8.20 -4.88
N GLY A 264 -8.85 -8.26 -4.94
CA GLY A 264 -8.04 -7.46 -5.86
C GLY A 264 -7.54 -8.27 -7.04
N VAL A 265 -7.55 -7.66 -8.22
CA VAL A 265 -6.97 -8.22 -9.45
C VAL A 265 -6.01 -7.21 -10.06
N VAL A 266 -4.80 -7.67 -10.39
CA VAL A 266 -3.84 -6.94 -11.21
C VAL A 266 -3.61 -7.71 -12.50
N SER A 267 -3.55 -7.01 -13.63
CA SER A 267 -3.32 -7.59 -14.96
C SER A 267 -2.13 -6.96 -15.68
N PRO A 268 -1.18 -7.78 -16.21
CA PRO A 268 -1.08 -9.22 -16.00
C PRO A 268 -0.90 -9.53 -14.51
N THR A 269 -1.58 -10.56 -14.01
CA THR A 269 -1.28 -11.07 -12.68
C THR A 269 0.17 -11.54 -12.68
N TRP A 270 0.94 -11.14 -11.67
CA TRP A 270 2.35 -11.51 -11.63
C TRP A 270 2.51 -13.03 -11.73
N GLY A 271 3.34 -13.51 -12.66
CA GLY A 271 3.53 -14.94 -12.94
C GLY A 271 2.49 -15.58 -13.87
N ARG A 272 1.54 -14.81 -14.43
CA ARG A 272 0.58 -15.29 -15.43
C ARG A 272 0.68 -14.47 -16.73
N PRO A 273 0.37 -15.08 -17.89
CA PRO A 273 0.28 -14.33 -19.14
C PRO A 273 -0.77 -13.24 -19.03
N GLU A 274 -0.54 -12.14 -19.74
CA GLU A 274 -1.50 -11.05 -19.90
C GLU A 274 -2.83 -11.63 -20.40
N LYS A 275 -3.86 -11.47 -19.58
CA LYS A 275 -5.24 -11.63 -20.00
C LYS A 275 -5.76 -10.24 -20.29
N ASP A 276 -6.78 -10.14 -21.14
CA ASP A 276 -7.57 -8.91 -21.35
C ASP A 276 -8.41 -8.53 -20.10
N GLU A 277 -7.84 -8.66 -18.91
CA GLU A 277 -8.38 -8.22 -17.63
C GLU A 277 -7.73 -6.87 -17.31
N ASN A 278 -8.50 -5.93 -16.74
CA ASN A 278 -7.96 -4.68 -16.22
C ASN A 278 -7.75 -4.83 -14.72
N ASP A 279 -6.84 -4.03 -14.14
CA ASP A 279 -6.74 -3.92 -12.68
C ASP A 279 -8.11 -3.54 -12.09
N ALA A 280 -8.57 -4.30 -11.10
CA ALA A 280 -9.91 -4.16 -10.54
C ALA A 280 -10.02 -4.58 -9.08
N ILE A 281 -11.09 -4.14 -8.41
CA ILE A 281 -11.56 -4.63 -7.11
C ILE A 281 -12.98 -5.16 -7.26
N GLY A 282 -13.26 -6.36 -6.76
CA GLY A 282 -14.61 -6.94 -6.80
C GLY A 282 -15.60 -6.21 -5.88
N LEU A 283 -16.80 -5.91 -6.40
CA LEU A 283 -17.94 -5.32 -5.69
C LEU A 283 -19.18 -6.22 -5.81
N GLY A 284 -19.03 -7.49 -5.44
CA GLY A 284 -20.07 -8.50 -5.64
C GLY A 284 -20.21 -8.88 -7.12
N GLU A 285 -21.27 -8.40 -7.79
CA GLU A 285 -21.52 -8.70 -9.21
C GLU A 285 -20.89 -7.67 -10.17
N ASP A 286 -20.41 -6.54 -9.64
CA ASP A 286 -19.73 -5.48 -10.37
C ASP A 286 -18.24 -5.41 -9.97
N ASP A 287 -17.45 -4.66 -10.75
CA ASP A 287 -16.05 -4.38 -10.47
C ASP A 287 -15.82 -2.87 -10.33
N MET A 288 -14.94 -2.47 -9.43
CA MET A 288 -14.34 -1.14 -9.39
C MET A 288 -13.05 -1.14 -10.20
N TYR A 289 -12.93 -0.18 -11.12
CA TYR A 289 -11.75 0.08 -11.93
C TYR A 289 -11.10 1.42 -11.54
N PRO A 290 -9.83 1.68 -11.92
CA PRO A 290 -9.14 2.94 -11.62
C PRO A 290 -9.87 4.21 -12.11
N LYS A 291 -10.66 4.10 -13.19
CA LYS A 291 -11.46 5.21 -13.73
C LYS A 291 -12.59 5.64 -12.80
N ASP A 292 -13.08 4.76 -11.93
CA ASP A 292 -14.26 5.03 -11.10
C ASP A 292 -13.92 5.97 -9.93
N LEU A 293 -12.63 6.15 -9.62
CA LEU A 293 -12.13 7.21 -8.73
C LEU A 293 -12.15 8.61 -9.37
N GLN A 294 -12.55 8.74 -10.64
CA GLN A 294 -12.55 10.03 -11.33
C GLN A 294 -13.47 11.03 -10.63
N GLY A 295 -12.90 12.19 -10.31
CA GLY A 295 -13.62 13.28 -9.66
C GLY A 295 -13.91 13.05 -8.18
N ALA A 296 -13.47 11.94 -7.58
CA ALA A 296 -13.46 11.73 -6.13
C ALA A 296 -12.44 12.66 -5.43
N ALA A 297 -12.52 12.79 -4.11
CA ALA A 297 -11.46 13.40 -3.31
C ALA A 297 -11.25 12.63 -2.01
N PHE A 298 -10.03 12.13 -1.84
CA PHE A 298 -9.53 11.40 -0.67
C PHE A 298 -8.13 11.92 -0.33
N ASP A 299 -7.73 11.95 0.94
CA ASP A 299 -6.34 12.25 1.33
C ASP A 299 -5.49 10.96 1.43
N LEU A 300 -6.14 9.83 1.73
CA LEU A 300 -5.58 8.47 1.73
C LEU A 300 -6.48 7.51 0.96
N VAL A 301 -5.89 6.69 0.10
CA VAL A 301 -6.51 5.50 -0.48
C VAL A 301 -5.84 4.26 0.09
N TYR A 302 -6.60 3.45 0.82
CA TYR A 302 -6.16 2.18 1.40
C TYR A 302 -6.94 1.05 0.74
N PHE A 303 -6.23 0.14 0.08
CA PHE A 303 -6.83 -1.10 -0.41
C PHE A 303 -6.23 -2.28 0.35
N ASP A 304 -7.07 -2.97 1.11
CA ASP A 304 -6.82 -4.31 1.61
C ASP A 304 -7.27 -5.32 0.54
N ALA A 305 -6.54 -5.35 -0.57
CA ALA A 305 -6.85 -6.17 -1.72
C ALA A 305 -5.56 -6.61 -2.41
N SER A 306 -5.41 -7.92 -2.60
CA SER A 306 -4.19 -8.57 -3.07
C SER A 306 -3.55 -7.87 -4.27
N GLN A 307 -2.23 -7.68 -4.19
CA GLN A 307 -1.36 -7.18 -5.27
C GLN A 307 -1.64 -5.75 -5.79
N LEU A 308 -2.67 -5.02 -5.34
CA LEU A 308 -2.96 -3.68 -5.87
C LEU A 308 -1.88 -2.63 -5.56
N GLY A 309 -0.93 -2.92 -4.68
CA GLY A 309 0.31 -2.17 -4.51
C GLY A 309 1.22 -2.20 -5.74
N MET A 310 0.95 -3.11 -6.68
CA MET A 310 1.61 -3.26 -7.98
C MET A 310 0.82 -2.61 -9.13
N SER A 311 -0.40 -2.13 -8.90
CA SER A 311 -1.20 -1.46 -9.92
C SER A 311 -0.78 -0.01 -10.09
N LYS A 312 -0.02 0.29 -11.16
CA LYS A 312 0.27 1.69 -11.51
C LYS A 312 -1.03 2.47 -11.80
N ALA A 313 -2.02 1.81 -12.39
CA ALA A 313 -3.28 2.45 -12.77
C ALA A 313 -4.05 2.96 -11.55
N PHE A 314 -4.14 2.17 -10.47
CA PHE A 314 -4.75 2.61 -9.21
C PHE A 314 -3.90 3.64 -8.47
N VAL A 315 -2.58 3.51 -8.45
CA VAL A 315 -1.69 4.54 -7.87
C VAL A 315 -1.88 5.89 -8.56
N ASP A 316 -1.93 5.91 -9.90
CA ASP A 316 -2.18 7.14 -10.65
C ASP A 316 -3.62 7.66 -10.44
N ALA A 317 -4.61 6.77 -10.30
CA ALA A 317 -6.00 7.15 -10.02
C ALA A 317 -6.15 7.80 -8.65
N ALA A 318 -5.49 7.26 -7.62
CA ALA A 318 -5.42 7.86 -6.29
C ALA A 318 -4.79 9.26 -6.36
N ARG A 319 -3.70 9.43 -7.11
CA ARG A 319 -3.10 10.76 -7.32
C ARG A 319 -4.08 11.72 -8.00
N ARG A 320 -4.80 11.27 -9.04
CA ARG A 320 -5.78 12.10 -9.77
C ARG A 320 -6.99 12.49 -8.92
N CYS A 321 -7.35 11.70 -7.92
CA CYS A 321 -8.39 12.07 -6.95
C CYS A 321 -7.84 12.92 -5.79
N GLY A 322 -6.59 13.39 -5.86
CA GLY A 322 -6.01 14.29 -4.86
C GLY A 322 -5.45 13.59 -3.63
N ALA A 323 -5.40 12.26 -3.61
CA ALA A 323 -4.78 11.54 -2.50
C ALA A 323 -3.29 11.86 -2.40
N HIS A 324 -2.83 11.95 -1.16
CA HIS A 324 -1.42 12.13 -0.82
C HIS A 324 -0.73 10.80 -0.51
N HIS A 325 -1.53 9.79 -0.16
CA HIS A 325 -1.06 8.48 0.24
C HIS A 325 -1.88 7.39 -0.45
N TYR A 326 -1.20 6.37 -0.94
CA TYR A 326 -1.81 5.14 -1.43
C TYR A 326 -1.14 3.95 -0.74
N LEU A 327 -1.94 3.08 -0.13
CA LEU A 327 -1.46 1.92 0.62
C LEU A 327 -2.19 0.67 0.17
N ALA A 328 -1.45 -0.31 -0.36
CA ALA A 328 -2.02 -1.58 -0.82
C ALA A 328 -0.99 -2.73 -0.80
N PRO A 329 -1.42 -4.00 -0.67
CA PRO A 329 -0.56 -5.18 -0.77
C PRO A 329 0.17 -5.26 -2.10
N ILE A 330 1.47 -5.51 -2.10
CA ILE A 330 2.26 -5.83 -3.31
C ILE A 330 2.28 -7.33 -3.62
N ILE A 331 1.90 -8.15 -2.65
CA ILE A 331 1.68 -9.59 -2.78
C ILE A 331 0.26 -9.93 -2.32
N SER A 332 -0.21 -11.17 -2.57
CA SER A 332 -1.39 -11.72 -1.91
C SER A 332 -1.19 -11.65 -0.40
N ASN A 333 -2.18 -11.14 0.32
CA ASN A 333 -2.19 -11.09 1.78
C ASN A 333 -3.18 -12.10 2.37
N GLU A 334 -3.00 -12.42 3.65
CA GLU A 334 -3.95 -13.26 4.38
C GLU A 334 -5.29 -12.52 4.56
N SER A 335 -6.39 -13.20 4.28
CA SER A 335 -7.72 -12.74 4.69
C SER A 335 -7.91 -12.96 6.19
N GLY A 336 -8.30 -11.92 6.93
CA GLY A 336 -8.47 -11.97 8.38
C GLY A 336 -7.19 -11.65 9.15
N ASN A 337 -6.94 -12.36 10.26
CA ASN A 337 -5.83 -12.24 11.21
C ASN A 337 -4.79 -11.15 10.91
N SER A 338 -3.78 -11.40 10.06
CA SER A 338 -2.71 -10.43 9.82
C SER A 338 -3.17 -9.16 9.10
N SER A 339 -4.10 -9.25 8.16
CA SER A 339 -4.69 -8.06 7.52
C SER A 339 -5.55 -7.25 8.49
N THR A 340 -6.35 -7.92 9.32
CA THR A 340 -7.13 -7.29 10.39
C THR A 340 -6.23 -6.57 11.39
N LEU A 341 -5.12 -7.18 11.79
CA LEU A 341 -4.11 -6.53 12.64
C LEU A 341 -3.47 -5.33 11.93
N MET A 342 -3.19 -5.43 10.63
CA MET A 342 -2.65 -4.32 9.85
C MET A 342 -3.61 -3.13 9.83
N LEU A 343 -4.88 -3.36 9.51
CA LEU A 343 -5.93 -2.34 9.55
C LEU A 343 -6.02 -1.70 10.93
N ARG A 344 -6.13 -2.52 11.99
CA ARG A 344 -6.27 -2.05 13.37
C ARG A 344 -5.08 -1.19 13.81
N TYR A 345 -3.86 -1.65 13.57
CA TYR A 345 -2.67 -0.93 14.01
C TYR A 345 -2.40 0.31 13.16
N PHE A 346 -2.56 0.24 11.84
CA PHE A 346 -2.37 1.39 10.95
C PHE A 346 -3.41 2.49 11.22
N PHE A 347 -4.70 2.14 11.24
CA PHE A 347 -5.77 3.12 11.48
C PHE A 347 -5.81 3.59 12.94
N GLY A 348 -5.38 2.75 13.89
CA GLY A 348 -5.18 3.14 15.28
C GLY A 348 -4.07 4.18 15.45
N GLY A 349 -2.92 3.97 14.81
CA GLY A 349 -1.81 4.94 14.83
C GLY A 349 -2.18 6.24 14.14
N THR A 350 -2.77 6.17 12.94
CA THR A 350 -3.20 7.39 12.24
C THR A 350 -4.22 8.19 13.05
N ARG A 351 -5.21 7.54 13.70
CA ARG A 351 -6.20 8.18 14.59
C ARG A 351 -5.55 8.97 15.72
N GLN A 352 -4.40 8.48 16.22
CA GLN A 352 -3.61 9.11 17.27
C GLN A 352 -2.73 10.26 16.76
N GLY A 353 -2.82 10.62 15.48
CA GLY A 353 -2.03 11.70 14.88
C GLY A 353 -0.70 11.22 14.29
N GLU A 354 -0.47 9.92 14.13
CA GLU A 354 0.72 9.43 13.43
C GLU A 354 0.61 9.66 11.91
N ALA A 355 1.72 10.06 11.30
CA ALA A 355 1.83 10.11 9.84
C ALA A 355 1.71 8.69 9.25
N PRO A 356 1.14 8.50 8.04
CA PRO A 356 0.94 7.17 7.45
C PRO A 356 2.19 6.29 7.38
N MET A 357 3.36 6.89 7.12
CA MET A 357 4.62 6.16 7.06
C MET A 357 5.05 5.62 8.43
N GLU A 358 4.83 6.39 9.51
CA GLU A 358 5.08 5.96 10.89
C GLU A 358 4.08 4.90 11.35
N ALA A 359 2.80 5.12 11.06
CA ALA A 359 1.73 4.19 11.43
C ALA A 359 1.95 2.82 10.77
N LEU A 360 2.34 2.81 9.49
CA LEU A 360 2.66 1.56 8.79
C LEU A 360 3.90 0.87 9.38
N TYR A 361 4.97 1.61 9.64
CA TYR A 361 6.16 1.05 10.29
C TYR A 361 5.83 0.39 11.63
N ARG A 362 5.10 1.10 12.51
CA ARG A 362 4.70 0.58 13.82
C ARG A 362 3.80 -0.64 13.69
N ALA A 363 2.84 -0.62 12.76
CA ALA A 363 1.98 -1.77 12.48
C ALA A 363 2.80 -3.00 12.06
N ARG A 364 3.68 -2.86 11.06
CA ARG A 364 4.52 -3.96 10.58
C ARG A 364 5.46 -4.48 11.66
N LYS A 365 6.13 -3.59 12.40
CA LYS A 365 7.04 -3.98 13.48
C LYS A 365 6.31 -4.74 14.58
N ARG A 366 5.12 -4.27 14.97
CA ARG A 366 4.30 -4.92 15.99
C ARG A 366 3.84 -6.31 15.54
N ILE A 367 3.32 -6.44 14.33
CA ILE A 367 2.92 -7.74 13.76
C ILE A 367 4.12 -8.69 13.69
N TYR A 368 5.26 -8.21 13.19
CA TYR A 368 6.48 -9.01 13.08
C TYR A 368 6.95 -9.55 14.44
N GLN A 369 6.94 -8.70 15.48
CA GLN A 369 7.29 -9.09 16.85
C GLN A 369 6.23 -10.01 17.48
N GLU A 370 4.95 -9.76 17.21
CA GLU A 370 3.84 -10.55 17.74
C GLU A 370 3.92 -12.02 17.31
N PHE A 371 4.41 -12.27 16.10
CA PHE A 371 4.55 -13.61 15.52
C PHE A 371 5.95 -14.23 15.68
N GLU A 372 6.89 -13.52 16.32
CA GLU A 372 8.24 -14.03 16.57
C GLU A 372 8.21 -15.29 17.45
N GLY A 373 8.80 -16.39 16.96
CA GLY A 373 8.82 -17.68 17.65
C GLY A 373 7.49 -18.43 17.71
N LYS A 374 6.38 -17.84 17.23
CA LYS A 374 5.04 -18.47 17.23
C LYS A 374 4.72 -19.18 15.91
N VAL A 375 5.25 -18.66 14.81
CA VAL A 375 5.03 -19.17 13.46
C VAL A 375 6.37 -19.35 12.75
N ASN A 376 6.36 -20.03 11.61
CA ASN A 376 7.58 -20.15 10.83
C ASN A 376 7.95 -18.79 10.20
N ARG A 377 9.22 -18.63 9.82
CA ARG A 377 9.73 -17.36 9.29
C ARG A 377 8.99 -16.85 8.04
N THR A 378 8.53 -17.75 7.17
CA THR A 378 7.73 -17.41 5.98
C THR A 378 6.45 -16.71 6.41
N GLU A 379 5.72 -17.31 7.35
CA GLU A 379 4.47 -16.76 7.89
C GLU A 379 4.72 -15.42 8.60
N GLN A 380 5.80 -15.32 9.38
CA GLN A 380 6.16 -14.08 10.07
C GLN A 380 6.39 -12.91 9.09
N ILE A 381 7.13 -13.15 7.99
CA ILE A 381 7.34 -12.14 6.94
C ILE A 381 6.02 -11.88 6.20
N TYR A 382 5.30 -12.94 5.81
CA TYR A 382 4.04 -12.86 5.09
C TYR A 382 2.96 -12.05 5.83
N TYR A 383 2.89 -12.13 7.16
CA TYR A 383 1.94 -11.36 7.95
C TYR A 383 2.30 -9.88 8.08
N ALA A 384 3.59 -9.54 8.14
CA ALA A 384 4.03 -8.18 8.44
C ALA A 384 4.39 -7.35 7.20
N TYR A 385 4.78 -7.99 6.09
CA TYR A 385 5.34 -7.32 4.92
C TYR A 385 4.35 -6.74 3.88
N PRO A 386 3.20 -7.37 3.54
CA PRO A 386 2.58 -7.24 2.21
C PRO A 386 2.29 -5.83 1.72
N PHE A 387 1.87 -4.94 2.60
CA PHE A 387 1.39 -3.61 2.22
C PHE A 387 2.54 -2.73 1.77
N ARG A 388 2.34 -1.83 0.80
CA ARG A 388 3.31 -0.80 0.42
C ARG A 388 2.67 0.58 0.42
N LEU A 389 3.34 1.54 1.06
CA LEU A 389 2.93 2.94 1.04
C LEU A 389 3.60 3.71 -0.10
N TYR A 390 2.79 4.37 -0.91
CA TYR A 390 3.20 5.36 -1.89
C TYR A 390 2.85 6.77 -1.41
N LEU A 391 3.82 7.68 -1.53
CA LEU A 391 3.64 9.13 -1.41
C LEU A 391 3.36 9.67 -2.82
N LEU A 392 2.22 10.34 -2.99
CA LEU A 392 1.68 10.66 -4.31
C LEU A 392 2.05 12.04 -4.83
#